data_AF-G4RJE5-F1
#
_entry.id   AF-G4RJE5-F1
#
_cell.length_a   1.000
_cell.length_b   1.000
_cell.length_c   1.000
_cell.angle_alpha   90.00
_cell.angle_beta   90.00
_cell.angle_gamma   90.00
#
_symmetry.space_group_name_H-M   'P 1'
#
loop_
_entity.id
_entity.type
_entity.pdbx_description
1 polymer ?
#
loop_
_entity_poly.entity_id
_entity_poly.type
_entity_poly.pdbx_seq_one_letter_code
_entity_poly.pdbx_strand_id
1 'polypeptide(L)'
;MSDNVSCFYSILFYMGERGSRLKLFYYLSVDGRVLANVDRTEVEIFLKIRKLKCSRCGVDINSENLGYLGVYKRRALAYCSSCIEEKYREILAALDILSREYFVLSDSRAAAPDR
;
A
#
# COMPACT_ATOMS: atom_id res chain seq x y z
N MET A 1 -27.09 -25.39 1.81
CA MET A 1 -26.68 -25.14 0.41
C MET A 1 -27.18 -23.77 0.00
N SER A 2 -26.44 -22.73 0.37
CA SER A 2 -26.51 -21.33 -0.07
C SER A 2 -25.25 -20.66 0.51
N ASP A 3 -24.77 -19.56 -0.06
CA ASP A 3 -23.72 -18.66 0.48
C ASP A 3 -22.30 -18.74 -0.09
N ASN A 4 -22.09 -19.33 -1.27
CA ASN A 4 -20.77 -19.28 -1.95
C ASN A 4 -20.73 -18.47 -3.26
N VAL A 5 -21.79 -17.73 -3.60
CA VAL A 5 -21.91 -17.07 -4.92
C VAL A 5 -21.67 -15.55 -4.86
N SER A 6 -21.55 -14.95 -3.68
CA SER A 6 -21.36 -13.49 -3.53
C SER A 6 -19.91 -13.02 -3.78
N CYS A 7 -18.89 -13.82 -3.42
CA CYS A 7 -17.48 -13.41 -3.56
C CYS A 7 -16.97 -13.39 -5.02
N PHE A 8 -17.68 -14.02 -5.96
CA PHE A 8 -17.26 -14.04 -7.37
C PHE A 8 -17.55 -12.73 -8.11
N TYR A 9 -18.47 -11.90 -7.59
CA TYR A 9 -18.87 -10.69 -8.29
C TYR A 9 -17.90 -9.52 -8.10
N SER A 10 -17.14 -9.43 -7.01
CA SER A 10 -16.24 -8.29 -6.77
C SER A 10 -15.05 -8.23 -7.74
N ILE A 11 -14.56 -9.39 -8.21
CA ILE A 11 -13.40 -9.47 -9.10
C ILE A 11 -13.83 -9.31 -10.57
N LEU A 12 -15.04 -9.72 -10.93
CA LEU A 12 -15.62 -9.52 -12.26
C LEU A 12 -16.25 -8.13 -12.47
N PHE A 13 -16.67 -7.43 -11.42
CA PHE A 13 -17.18 -6.05 -11.53
C PHE A 13 -16.10 -5.00 -11.89
N TYR A 14 -14.81 -5.36 -11.87
CA TYR A 14 -13.75 -4.50 -12.41
C TYR A 14 -13.73 -4.42 -13.95
N MET A 15 -14.54 -5.25 -14.64
CA MET A 15 -14.61 -5.28 -16.11
C MET A 15 -16.01 -5.01 -16.68
N GLY A 16 -17.05 -4.83 -15.85
CA GLY A 16 -18.43 -4.64 -16.30
C GLY A 16 -18.95 -3.22 -16.11
N GLU A 17 -19.44 -2.63 -17.19
CA GLU A 17 -20.12 -1.33 -17.24
C GLU A 17 -21.21 -1.19 -16.18
N ARG A 18 -21.10 -0.17 -15.30
CA ARG A 18 -22.16 0.71 -14.76
C ARG A 18 -21.70 1.39 -13.46
N GLY A 19 -21.43 2.70 -13.56
CA GLY A 19 -21.77 3.69 -12.53
C GLY A 19 -21.10 3.68 -11.14
N SER A 20 -20.30 2.69 -10.74
CA SER A 20 -19.62 2.75 -9.44
C SER A 20 -18.34 3.58 -9.52
N ARG A 21 -18.22 4.63 -8.70
CA ARG A 21 -16.99 5.41 -8.50
C ARG A 21 -15.78 4.46 -8.46
N LEU A 22 -14.73 4.77 -9.23
CA LEU A 22 -13.47 4.02 -9.25
C LEU A 22 -12.97 3.79 -7.82
N LYS A 23 -13.19 2.60 -7.28
CA LYS A 23 -12.68 2.23 -5.96
C LYS A 23 -11.18 1.95 -6.11
N LEU A 24 -10.37 2.62 -5.32
CA LEU A 24 -8.99 2.20 -5.11
C LEU A 24 -9.04 0.86 -4.36
N PHE A 25 -8.33 -0.15 -4.81
CA PHE A 25 -8.08 -1.38 -4.06
C PHE A 25 -6.67 -1.28 -3.51
N TYR A 26 -6.48 -1.45 -2.20
CA TYR A 26 -5.16 -1.42 -1.61
C TYR A 26 -4.99 -2.40 -0.44
N TYR A 27 -3.77 -2.93 -0.35
CA TYR A 27 -3.26 -3.73 0.74
C TYR A 27 -1.85 -3.23 1.06
N LEU A 28 -1.55 -3.01 2.34
CA LEU A 28 -0.23 -2.67 2.86
C LEU A 28 0.04 -3.52 4.10
N SER A 29 1.16 -4.24 4.08
CA SER A 29 1.70 -4.99 5.20
C SER A 29 3.12 -4.52 5.47
N VAL A 30 3.34 -3.96 6.66
CA VAL A 30 4.65 -3.47 7.09
C VAL A 30 4.75 -3.60 8.60
N ASP A 31 5.87 -4.11 9.10
CA ASP A 31 6.16 -4.21 10.54
C ASP A 31 5.04 -4.88 11.36
N GLY A 32 4.52 -6.00 10.83
CA GLY A 32 3.42 -6.76 11.46
C GLY A 32 2.05 -6.07 11.44
N ARG A 33 1.94 -4.86 10.88
CA ARG A 33 0.68 -4.11 10.74
C ARG A 33 0.14 -4.25 9.34
N VAL A 34 -1.17 -4.44 9.24
CA VAL A 34 -1.88 -4.53 7.97
C VAL A 34 -2.90 -3.41 7.87
N LEU A 35 -2.84 -2.65 6.77
CA LEU A 35 -3.82 -1.65 6.38
C LEU A 35 -4.35 -2.00 4.98
N ALA A 36 -5.62 -2.37 4.89
CA ALA A 36 -6.24 -2.78 3.64
C ALA A 36 -7.71 -2.34 3.59
N ASN A 37 -8.22 -2.14 2.37
CA ASN A 37 -9.65 -1.95 2.13
C ASN A 37 -10.26 -3.10 1.31
N VAL A 38 -9.55 -4.22 1.28
CA VAL A 38 -9.86 -5.45 0.56
C VAL A 38 -9.66 -6.62 1.53
N ASP A 39 -10.49 -7.65 1.40
CA ASP A 39 -10.28 -8.91 2.12
C ASP A 39 -9.05 -9.68 1.60
N ARG A 40 -8.43 -10.46 2.49
CA ARG A 40 -7.26 -11.29 2.17
C ARG A 40 -7.55 -12.31 1.06
N THR A 41 -8.75 -12.87 1.03
CA THR A 41 -9.17 -13.85 0.02
C THR A 41 -9.20 -13.22 -1.37
N GLU A 42 -9.71 -11.98 -1.49
CA GLU A 42 -9.76 -11.26 -2.76
C GLU A 42 -8.34 -10.94 -3.26
N VAL A 43 -7.42 -10.58 -2.36
CA VAL A 43 -5.99 -10.41 -2.69
C VAL A 43 -5.40 -11.70 -3.24
N GLU A 44 -5.62 -12.83 -2.57
CA GLU A 44 -5.10 -14.14 -3.00
C GLU A 44 -5.60 -14.54 -4.39
N ILE A 45 -6.90 -14.37 -4.65
CA ILE A 45 -7.48 -14.65 -5.96
C ILE A 45 -6.86 -13.70 -7.01
N PHE A 46 -6.75 -12.42 -6.71
CA PHE A 46 -6.17 -11.44 -7.63
C PHE A 46 -4.73 -11.77 -8.01
N LEU A 47 -3.89 -12.14 -7.03
CA LEU A 47 -2.51 -12.53 -7.26
C LEU A 47 -2.40 -13.79 -8.13
N LYS A 48 -3.25 -14.80 -7.89
CA LYS A 48 -3.29 -16.02 -8.70
C LYS A 48 -3.62 -15.75 -10.17
N ILE A 49 -4.51 -14.78 -10.44
CA ILE A 49 -4.91 -14.39 -11.80
C ILE A 49 -3.81 -13.55 -12.49
N ARG A 50 -3.29 -12.53 -11.80
CA ARG A 50 -2.46 -11.49 -12.43
C ARG A 50 -0.96 -11.78 -12.43
N LYS A 51 -0.48 -12.70 -11.58
CA LYS A 51 0.94 -13.10 -11.49
C LYS A 51 1.88 -11.89 -11.48
N LEU A 52 1.73 -11.05 -10.46
CA LEU A 52 2.46 -9.78 -10.37
C LEU A 52 3.91 -10.00 -9.96
N LYS A 53 4.76 -9.05 -10.35
CA LYS A 53 6.14 -8.94 -9.90
C LYS A 53 6.32 -7.68 -9.05
N CYS A 54 7.27 -7.74 -8.12
CA CYS A 54 7.67 -6.57 -7.34
C CYS A 54 8.18 -5.50 -8.29
N SER A 55 7.64 -4.29 -8.16
CA SER A 55 7.97 -3.17 -9.05
C SER A 55 9.35 -2.57 -8.75
N ARG A 56 10.00 -2.95 -7.65
CA ARG A 56 11.37 -2.56 -7.29
C ARG A 56 12.40 -3.62 -7.70
N CYS A 57 12.23 -4.86 -7.24
CA CYS A 57 13.25 -5.91 -7.40
C CYS A 57 12.88 -7.04 -8.38
N GLY A 58 11.65 -7.06 -8.92
CA GLY A 58 11.23 -8.03 -9.92
C GLY A 58 10.86 -9.43 -9.40
N VAL A 59 10.96 -9.70 -8.09
CA VAL A 59 10.54 -10.99 -7.51
C VAL A 59 9.04 -11.24 -7.72
N ASP A 60 8.65 -12.50 -7.94
CA ASP A 60 7.24 -12.86 -8.05
C ASP A 60 6.50 -12.64 -6.73
N ILE A 61 5.31 -12.04 -6.81
CA ILE A 61 4.49 -11.69 -5.65
C ILE A 61 3.47 -12.80 -5.38
N ASN A 62 3.42 -13.26 -4.14
CA ASN A 62 2.43 -14.17 -3.59
C ASN A 62 1.88 -13.64 -2.27
N SER A 63 0.98 -14.37 -1.62
CA SER A 63 0.35 -13.93 -0.37
C SER A 63 1.30 -13.91 0.84
N GLU A 64 2.45 -14.57 0.75
CA GLU A 64 3.42 -14.67 1.85
C GLU A 64 4.42 -13.51 1.82
N ASN A 65 4.77 -13.03 0.62
CA ASN A 65 5.76 -11.98 0.43
C ASN A 65 5.16 -10.63 0.04
N LEU A 66 3.83 -10.50 0.00
CA LEU A 66 3.17 -9.25 -0.38
C LEU A 66 3.36 -8.17 0.70
N GLY A 67 4.06 -7.10 0.35
CA GLY A 67 4.20 -5.90 1.18
C GLY A 67 3.19 -4.82 0.83
N TYR A 68 2.97 -4.58 -0.46
CA TYR A 68 2.00 -3.60 -0.93
C TYR A 68 1.36 -4.06 -2.23
N LEU A 69 0.05 -3.88 -2.34
CA LEU A 69 -0.70 -3.99 -3.57
C LEU A 69 -1.61 -2.78 -3.70
N GLY A 70 -1.50 -2.05 -4.80
CA GLY A 70 -2.40 -0.97 -5.17
C GLY A 70 -2.98 -1.25 -6.55
N VAL A 71 -4.31 -1.29 -6.66
CA VAL A 71 -5.00 -1.50 -7.93
C VAL A 71 -5.93 -0.32 -8.18
N TYR A 72 -5.73 0.32 -9.32
CA TYR A 72 -6.54 1.44 -9.77
C TYR A 72 -6.81 1.32 -11.26
N LYS A 73 -8.09 1.36 -11.64
CA LYS A 73 -8.55 1.04 -13.00
C LYS A 73 -8.02 -0.34 -13.42
N ARG A 74 -7.21 -0.39 -14.49
CA ARG A 74 -6.61 -1.62 -15.02
C ARG A 74 -5.13 -1.79 -14.65
N ARG A 75 -4.59 -0.89 -13.83
CA ARG A 75 -3.18 -0.90 -13.41
C ARG A 75 -3.07 -1.45 -12.01
N ALA A 76 -2.13 -2.36 -11.83
CA ALA A 76 -1.75 -2.90 -10.53
C ALA A 76 -0.28 -2.57 -10.29
N LEU A 77 0.01 -2.09 -9.08
CA LEU A 77 1.35 -1.87 -8.60
C LEU A 77 1.54 -2.75 -7.38
N ALA A 78 2.62 -3.53 -7.35
CA ALA A 78 2.91 -4.42 -6.24
C ALA A 78 4.37 -4.32 -5.81
N TYR A 79 4.61 -4.43 -4.50
CA TYR A 79 5.93 -4.53 -3.90
C TYR A 79 5.97 -5.67 -2.90
N CYS A 80 7.10 -6.36 -2.82
CA CYS A 80 7.32 -7.36 -1.77
C CYS A 80 7.55 -6.69 -0.41
N SER A 81 7.33 -7.45 0.67
CA SER A 81 7.50 -7.02 2.06
C SER A 81 8.86 -6.37 2.29
N SER A 82 9.94 -7.05 1.88
CA SER A 82 11.31 -6.55 2.02
C SER A 82 11.51 -5.17 1.39
N CYS A 83 11.02 -4.95 0.17
CA CYS A 83 11.14 -3.65 -0.51
C CYS A 83 10.31 -2.54 0.16
N ILE A 84 9.17 -2.88 0.74
CA ILE A 84 8.31 -1.94 1.47
C ILE A 84 8.92 -1.58 2.82
N GLU A 85 9.48 -2.54 3.55
CA GLU A 85 10.17 -2.30 4.81
C GLU A 85 11.40 -1.41 4.63
N GLU A 86 12.15 -1.60 3.54
CA GLU A 86 13.27 -0.73 3.19
C GLU A 86 12.78 0.70 2.93
N LYS A 87 11.73 0.88 2.11
CA LYS A 87 11.11 2.19 1.87
C LYS A 87 10.57 2.83 3.14
N TYR A 88 9.96 2.05 4.02
CA TYR A 88 9.44 2.53 5.29
C TYR A 88 10.57 3.06 6.18
N ARG A 89 11.71 2.34 6.24
CA ARG A 89 12.92 2.80 6.94
C ARG A 89 13.50 4.07 6.33
N GLU A 90 13.57 4.16 5.00
CA GLU A 90 14.00 5.37 4.28
C GLU A 90 13.11 6.58 4.66
N ILE A 91 11.78 6.40 4.71
CA ILE A 91 10.83 7.45 5.10
C ILE A 91 11.01 7.86 6.56
N LEU A 92 11.15 6.89 7.48
CA LEU A 92 11.37 7.19 8.90
C LEU A 92 12.67 7.97 9.12
N ALA A 93 13.75 7.61 8.43
CA ALA A 93 15.01 8.34 8.50
C ALA A 93 14.87 9.78 7.97
N ALA A 94 14.15 9.97 6.86
CA ALA A 94 13.89 11.30 6.31
C ALA A 94 13.04 12.16 7.27
N LEU A 95 12.01 11.57 7.90
CA LEU A 95 11.17 12.26 8.88
C LEU A 95 11.96 12.65 10.14
N ASP A 96 12.89 11.80 10.61
CA ASP A 96 13.75 12.12 11.74
C ASP A 96 14.64 13.34 11.43
N ILE A 97 15.29 13.38 10.26
CA ILE A 97 16.08 14.54 9.82
C ILE A 97 15.23 15.82 9.79
N LEU A 98 14.07 15.77 9.13
CA LEU A 98 13.16 16.93 9.03
C LEU A 98 12.67 17.38 10.41
N SER A 99 12.41 16.45 11.33
CA SER A 99 11.99 16.80 12.68
C SER A 99 13.09 17.54 13.45
N ARG A 100 14.34 17.09 13.34
CA ARG A 100 15.50 17.72 14.01
C ARG A 100 15.76 19.13 13.47
N GLU A 101 15.69 19.30 12.14
CA GLU A 101 15.83 20.62 11.53
C GLU A 101 14.71 21.58 11.94
N TYR A 102 13.48 21.08 12.04
CA TYR A 102 12.35 21.88 12.53
C TYR A 102 12.58 22.36 13.98
N PHE A 103 13.09 21.50 14.86
CA PHE A 103 13.44 21.86 16.24
C PHE A 103 14.53 22.95 16.30
N VAL A 104 15.58 22.85 15.46
CA VAL A 104 16.65 23.88 15.40
C VAL A 104 16.10 25.23 14.94
N LEU A 105 15.18 25.25 13.97
CA LEU A 105 14.56 26.49 13.49
C LEU A 105 13.59 27.12 14.50
N SER A 106 12.89 26.31 15.31
CA SER A 106 12.02 26.81 16.37
C SER A 106 12.82 27.42 17.53
N ASP A 107 13.94 26.84 17.93
CA ASP A 107 14.81 27.39 18.99
C ASP A 107 15.51 28.68 18.55
N SER A 108 15.90 28.77 17.28
CA SER A 108 16.51 29.96 16.69
C SER A 108 15.56 31.18 16.64
N ARG A 109 14.24 30.94 16.53
CA ARG A 109 13.22 32.00 16.58
C ARG A 109 12.90 32.46 18.00
N ALA A 110 13.04 31.60 19.00
CA ALA A 110 12.86 31.97 20.40
C ALA A 110 14.03 32.82 20.96
N ALA A 111 15.19 32.79 20.29
CA ALA A 111 16.38 33.54 20.67
C ALA A 111 16.51 34.92 20.00
N ALA A 112 15.54 35.36 19.19
CA ALA A 112 15.54 36.71 18.65
C ALA A 112 15.00 37.68 19.72
N PRO A 113 15.83 38.56 20.32
CA PRO A 113 15.32 39.58 21.22
C PRO A 113 14.51 40.59 20.40
N ASP A 114 13.26 40.84 20.84
CA ASP A 114 12.49 42.00 20.41
C ASP A 114 13.35 43.25 20.60
N ARG A 115 13.63 43.95 19.50
CA ARG A 115 14.23 45.29 19.49
C ARG A 115 13.15 46.34 19.36
#